data_AF-A0A7V5H2Z9-F1
#
_entry.id   AF-A0A7V5H2Z9-F1
#
_cell.length_a   1.000
_cell.length_b   1.000
_cell.length_c   1.000
_cell.angle_alpha   90.00
_cell.angle_beta   90.00
_cell.angle_gamma   90.00
#
_symmetry.space_group_name_H-M   'P 1'
#
loop_
_entity.id
_entity.type
_entity.pdbx_description
1 polymer ?
#
loop_
_entity_poly.entity_id
_entity_poly.type
_entity_poly.pdbx_seq_one_letter_code
_entity_poly.pdbx_strand_id
1 'polypeptide(L)'
;MDSNRDQYDQLDLYCRKLGHHVKFEYCRYENFGKFCSKVRDCWFETIPIDEYLKANYSEEEIVHLFHPPKSKIVSIFELIQRAQQQK
;
A
#
# COMPACT_ATOMS: atom_id res chain seq x y z
N MET A 1 -7.56 -17.70 6.48
CA MET A 1 -6.55 -18.31 5.59
C MET A 1 -7.02 -18.04 4.17
N ASP A 2 -6.62 -16.90 3.59
CA ASP A 2 -6.92 -16.55 2.20
C ASP A 2 -5.78 -17.09 1.31
N SER A 3 -5.83 -18.38 0.97
CA SER A 3 -4.73 -19.10 0.33
C SER A 3 -4.29 -18.58 -1.05
N ASN A 4 -4.99 -17.60 -1.63
CA ASN A 4 -4.66 -17.03 -2.95
C ASN A 4 -3.78 -15.76 -2.85
N ARG A 5 -3.80 -15.05 -1.71
CA ARG A 5 -3.11 -13.76 -1.57
C ARG A 5 -1.61 -13.92 -1.39
N ASP A 6 -1.17 -15.07 -0.89
CA ASP A 6 0.23 -15.33 -0.51
C ASP A 6 1.02 -15.96 -1.68
N GLN A 7 0.39 -16.14 -2.85
CA GLN A 7 0.96 -16.84 -4.01
C GLN A 7 2.36 -16.33 -4.41
N TYR A 8 2.60 -15.03 -4.26
CA TYR A 8 3.83 -14.37 -4.69
C TYR A 8 4.75 -13.96 -3.53
N ASP A 9 4.37 -14.26 -2.28
CA ASP A 9 5.06 -13.75 -1.09
C ASP A 9 6.53 -14.16 -0.99
N GLN A 10 6.91 -15.28 -1.58
CA GLN A 10 8.29 -15.75 -1.57
C GLN A 10 9.18 -15.08 -2.63
N LEU A 11 8.61 -14.38 -3.61
CA LEU A 11 9.39 -13.62 -4.57
C LEU A 11 10.03 -12.41 -3.88
N ASP A 12 11.24 -12.07 -4.30
CA ASP A 12 11.97 -10.91 -3.80
C ASP A 12 12.45 -10.00 -4.93
N LEU A 13 12.61 -8.71 -4.61
CA LEU A 13 13.25 -7.73 -5.50
C LEU A 13 14.01 -6.68 -4.69
N TYR A 14 14.93 -5.98 -5.34
CA TYR A 14 15.67 -4.88 -4.72
C TYR A 14 14.77 -3.65 -4.53
N CYS A 15 14.44 -3.33 -3.28
CA CYS A 15 13.64 -2.16 -2.95
C CYS A 15 14.49 -0.90 -2.93
N ARG A 16 14.34 -0.05 -3.95
CA ARG A 16 15.05 1.25 -4.03
C ARG A 16 14.72 2.20 -2.87
N LYS A 17 13.56 2.08 -2.24
CA LYS A 17 13.14 2.90 -1.08
C LYS A 17 13.90 2.50 0.19
N LEU A 18 14.20 1.21 0.36
CA LEU A 18 14.79 0.65 1.59
C LEU A 18 16.26 0.23 1.41
N GLY A 19 16.78 0.22 0.19
CA GLY A 19 18.17 -0.07 -0.13
C GLY A 19 18.58 -1.54 -0.02
N HIS A 20 17.63 -2.48 0.02
CA HIS A 20 17.90 -3.91 0.10
C HIS A 20 16.80 -4.76 -0.56
N HIS A 21 17.06 -6.06 -0.73
CA HIS A 21 16.07 -7.02 -1.23
C HIS A 21 14.96 -7.24 -0.21
N VAL A 22 13.71 -7.16 -0.66
CA VAL A 22 12.53 -7.44 0.15
C VAL A 22 11.61 -8.42 -0.56
N LYS A 23 10.90 -9.21 0.23
CA LYS A 23 9.86 -10.13 -0.27
C LYS A 23 8.58 -9.38 -0.65
N PHE A 24 7.80 -9.94 -1.56
CA PHE A 24 6.48 -9.39 -1.89
C PHE A 24 5.56 -9.30 -0.67
N GLU A 25 5.68 -10.25 0.27
CA GLU A 25 5.00 -10.23 1.57
C GLU A 25 5.17 -8.88 2.29
N TYR A 26 6.41 -8.35 2.30
CA TYR A 26 6.70 -7.04 2.89
C TYR A 26 5.97 -5.92 2.16
N CYS A 27 5.96 -5.95 0.83
CA CYS A 27 5.25 -4.98 0.01
C CYS A 27 3.72 -5.04 0.20
N ARG A 28 3.18 -6.20 0.61
CA ARG A 28 1.75 -6.39 0.89
C ARG A 28 1.33 -5.81 2.25
N TYR A 29 2.25 -5.72 3.20
CA TYR A 29 1.96 -5.31 4.58
C TYR A 29 2.76 -4.09 5.10
N GLU A 30 3.38 -3.30 4.22
CA GLU A 30 4.32 -2.22 4.57
C GLU A 30 3.81 -1.25 5.66
N ASN A 31 2.49 -1.01 5.79
CA ASN A 31 1.98 0.03 6.71
C ASN A 31 0.65 -0.32 7.40
N PHE A 32 0.70 -0.96 8.57
CA PHE A 32 -0.49 -1.31 9.37
C PHE A 32 -1.60 -2.01 8.56
N GLY A 33 -1.20 -3.01 7.76
CA GLY A 33 -2.13 -3.74 6.89
C GLY A 33 -2.37 -3.13 5.52
N LYS A 34 -1.61 -2.09 5.13
CA LYS A 34 -1.66 -1.50 3.78
C LYS A 34 -0.46 -1.89 2.93
N PHE A 35 -0.71 -2.00 1.63
CA PHE A 35 0.33 -2.18 0.63
C PHE A 35 1.28 -1.00 0.56
N CYS A 36 2.48 -1.30 0.07
CA CYS A 36 3.39 -0.30 -0.42
C CYS A 36 2.75 0.47 -1.59
N SER A 37 2.74 1.79 -1.50
CA SER A 37 2.26 2.70 -2.57
C SER A 37 2.93 2.47 -3.94
N LYS A 38 4.11 1.82 -3.95
CA LYS A 38 4.90 1.51 -5.15
C LYS A 38 4.79 0.06 -5.61
N VAL A 39 3.89 -0.73 -5.02
CA VAL A 39 3.79 -2.17 -5.32
C VAL A 39 3.54 -2.44 -6.80
N ARG A 40 2.63 -1.69 -7.45
CA ARG A 40 2.38 -1.81 -8.90
C ARG A 40 3.64 -1.51 -9.73
N ASP A 41 4.27 -0.36 -9.46
CA ASP A 41 5.47 0.10 -10.17
C ASP A 41 6.67 -0.85 -9.98
N CYS A 42 6.78 -1.54 -8.84
CA CYS A 42 7.91 -2.42 -8.56
C CYS A 42 7.72 -3.84 -9.10
N TRP A 43 6.48 -4.34 -9.14
CA TRP A 43 6.20 -5.76 -9.35
C TRP A 43 5.60 -6.09 -10.73
N PHE A 44 5.26 -5.09 -11.56
CA PHE A 44 4.61 -5.32 -12.86
C PHE A 44 5.41 -6.18 -13.86
N GLU A 45 6.75 -6.18 -13.76
CA GLU A 45 7.61 -7.03 -14.62
C GLU A 45 7.75 -8.45 -14.08
N THR A 46 7.58 -8.62 -12.76
CA THR A 46 7.83 -9.91 -12.09
C THR A 46 6.56 -10.75 -11.97
N ILE A 47 5.40 -10.11 -11.79
CA ILE A 47 4.11 -10.76 -11.61
C ILE A 47 3.01 -9.99 -12.35
N PRO A 48 1.88 -10.64 -12.72
CA PRO A 48 0.71 -9.96 -13.27
C PRO A 48 0.00 -9.16 -12.15
N ILE A 49 0.62 -8.07 -11.69
CA ILE A 49 0.23 -7.36 -10.46
C ILE A 49 -1.20 -6.81 -10.53
N ASP A 50 -1.66 -6.33 -11.69
CA ASP A 50 -3.01 -5.81 -11.83
C ASP A 50 -4.08 -6.92 -11.78
N GLU A 51 -3.79 -8.10 -12.33
CA GLU A 51 -4.67 -9.26 -12.22
C GLU A 51 -4.70 -9.79 -10.80
N TYR A 52 -3.54 -9.89 -10.16
CA TYR A 52 -3.41 -10.26 -8.76
C TYR A 52 -4.24 -9.31 -7.87
N LEU A 53 -4.13 -7.99 -8.06
CA LEU A 53 -4.87 -7.01 -7.28
C LEU A 53 -6.38 -7.19 -7.48
N LYS A 54 -6.85 -7.29 -8.72
CA LYS A 54 -8.29 -7.48 -9.04
C LYS A 54 -8.85 -8.79 -8.51
N ALA A 55 -8.05 -9.86 -8.45
CA ALA A 55 -8.48 -11.16 -7.96
C ALA A 55 -8.54 -11.24 -6.43
N ASN A 56 -7.80 -10.38 -5.72
CA ASN A 56 -7.57 -10.50 -4.29
C ASN A 56 -8.10 -9.33 -3.45
N TYR A 57 -8.41 -8.20 -4.07
CA TYR A 57 -8.84 -6.96 -3.40
C TYR A 57 -10.04 -6.35 -4.11
N SER A 58 -10.90 -5.66 -3.34
CA SER A 58 -12.02 -4.92 -3.91
C SER A 58 -11.54 -3.70 -4.67
N GLU A 59 -12.36 -3.19 -5.59
CA GLU A 59 -12.03 -1.99 -6.36
C GLU A 59 -11.84 -0.77 -5.43
N GLU A 60 -12.63 -0.67 -4.37
CA GLU A 60 -12.50 0.39 -3.36
C GLU A 60 -11.19 0.28 -2.60
N GLU A 61 -10.77 -0.94 -2.22
CA GLU A 61 -9.46 -1.17 -1.59
C GLU A 61 -8.34 -0.74 -2.54
N ILE A 62 -8.37 -1.20 -3.79
CA ILE A 62 -7.38 -0.84 -4.81
C ILE A 62 -7.31 0.68 -4.99
N VAL A 63 -8.45 1.35 -5.14
CA VAL A 63 -8.52 2.81 -5.30
C VAL A 63 -7.96 3.51 -4.06
N HIS A 64 -8.28 3.06 -2.85
CA HIS A 64 -7.74 3.63 -1.62
C HIS A 64 -6.23 3.39 -1.45
N LEU A 65 -5.68 2.29 -1.97
CA LEU A 65 -4.25 1.98 -1.91
C LEU A 65 -3.40 2.97 -2.74
N PHE A 66 -3.91 3.41 -3.89
CA PHE A 66 -3.18 4.30 -4.80
C PHE A 66 -3.57 5.78 -4.67
N HIS A 67 -4.50 6.12 -3.79
CA HIS A 67 -4.82 7.52 -3.53
C HIS A 67 -3.63 8.23 -2.86
N PRO A 68 -3.21 9.41 -3.36
CA PRO A 68 -2.19 10.19 -2.70
C PRO A 68 -2.66 10.53 -1.28
N PRO A 69 -1.78 10.46 -0.26
CA PRO A 69 -2.15 10.84 1.09
C PRO A 69 -2.68 12.27 1.08
N LYS A 70 -3.76 12.53 1.82
CA LYS A 70 -4.26 13.89 2.02
C LYS A 70 -3.09 14.78 2.46
N SER A 71 -2.99 15.96 1.85
CA SER A 71 -1.99 16.96 2.19
C SER A 71 -1.88 17.09 3.71
N LYS A 72 -0.65 16.97 4.25
CA LYS A 72 -0.38 17.10 5.68
C LYS A 72 -0.91 18.42 6.25
N ILE A 73 -0.96 19.48 5.43
CA ILE A 73 -1.49 20.80 5.80
C ILE A 73 -2.99 20.72 6.11
N VAL A 74 -3.76 19.95 5.31
CA VAL A 74 -5.19 19.76 5.54
C VAL A 74 -5.43 19.03 6.86
N SER A 75 -4.65 17.98 7.14
CA SER A 75 -4.75 17.25 8.41
C SER A 75 -4.37 18.11 9.61
N ILE A 76 -3.34 18.96 9.50
CA ILE A 76 -2.98 19.92 10.56
C ILE A 76 -4.11 20.93 10.77
N PHE A 77 -4.70 21.45 9.70
CA PHE A 77 -5.81 22.41 9.81
C PHE A 77 -7.04 21.78 10.48
N GLU A 78 -7.41 20.56 10.11
CA GLU A 78 -8.49 19.79 10.75
C GLU A 78 -8.22 19.57 12.25
N LEU A 79 -6.98 19.26 12.64
CA LEU A 79 -6.59 19.10 14.04
C LEU A 79 -6.69 20.42 14.82
N ILE A 80 -6.24 21.53 14.21
CA ILE A 80 -6.35 22.87 14.81
C ILE A 80 -7.81 23.26 14.99
N GLN A 81 -8.67 23.05 13.99
CA GLN A 81 -10.09 23.35 14.08
C GLN A 81 -10.79 22.53 15.17
N ARG A 82 -10.48 21.24 15.30
CA ARG A 82 -11.01 20.39 16.38
C ARG A 82 -10.56 20.88 17.76
N ALA A 83 -9.32 21.34 17.90
CA ALA A 83 -8.81 21.88 19.16
C ALA A 83 -9.47 23.23 19.54
N GLN A 84 -9.85 24.04 18.55
CA GLN A 84 -10.56 25.31 18.76
C GLN A 84 -12.03 25.13 19.16
N GLN A 85 -12.69 24.06 18.68
CA GLN A 85 -14.09 23.74 19.00
C GLN A 85 -14.29 23.11 20.39
N GLN A 86 -13.21 22.72 21.08
CA GLN A 86 -13.25 22.17 22.45
C GLN A 86 -13.04 23.24 23.55
N LYS A 87 -13.17 24.52 23.22
CA LYS A 87 -13.24 25.63 24.18
C LYS A 87 -14.67 26.12 24.30
#